data_AF-A0A354P2P3-F1
#
_entry.id   AF-A0A354P2P3-F1
#
_cell.length_a   1.000
_cell.length_b   1.000
_cell.length_c   1.000
_cell.angle_alpha   90.00
_cell.angle_beta   90.00
_cell.angle_gamma   90.00
#
_symmetry.space_group_name_H-M   'P 1'
#
loop_
_entity.id
_entity.type
_entity.pdbx_description
1 polymer ?
#
loop_
_entity_poly.entity_id
_entity_poly.type
_entity_poly.pdbx_seq_one_letter_code
_entity_poly.pdbx_strand_id
1 'polypeptide(L)'
;LLALILWLVGASGDYWWLWAWGVVVVFQLLMSVLAPIIILPLFNKFTPLPEGSLKDRLKNLAERTGFINAGIQVMDGSKRSKHSNAFFTGLGKGRRIALFDTLVEQMSEQELEAVLAHEIGHYKLRHVPKMITWSFVTTLAGFWGLSLLARQSWFTGAFGFGNEAGIAPAFLLFALLAGTVTFWLSPLSSLWSRKFEYEADAFAVDAVNTSEPMITALRKLNRENLSNLTPHPWYSGFHYDHPALLERESALKDWNPGDRAA
;
A
#
# COMPACT_ATOMS: atom_id res chain seq x y z
N LEU A 1 -17.85 12.96 -5.48
CA LEU A 1 -17.31 13.08 -4.10
C LEU A 1 -17.17 14.54 -3.68
N LEU A 2 -16.32 15.35 -4.33
CA LEU A 2 -16.08 16.74 -3.92
C LEU A 2 -17.36 17.59 -3.81
N ALA A 3 -18.25 17.53 -4.82
CA ALA A 3 -19.53 18.24 -4.76
C ALA A 3 -20.40 17.84 -3.56
N LEU A 4 -20.40 16.55 -3.17
CA LEU A 4 -21.12 16.06 -1.99
C LEU A 4 -20.50 16.61 -0.70
N ILE A 5 -19.17 16.67 -0.61
CA ILE A 5 -18.47 17.26 0.53
C ILE A 5 -18.81 18.75 0.66
N LEU A 6 -18.75 19.51 -0.45
CA LEU A 6 -19.09 20.94 -0.44
C LEU A 6 -20.55 21.19 -0.07
N TRP A 7 -21.46 20.33 -0.53
CA TRP A 7 -22.86 20.38 -0.12
C TRP A 7 -23.04 20.11 1.38
N LEU A 8 -22.35 19.11 1.94
CA LEU A 8 -22.40 18.80 3.37
C LEU A 8 -21.93 19.94 4.26
N VAL A 9 -20.99 20.77 3.79
CA VAL A 9 -20.56 21.99 4.50
C VAL A 9 -21.73 22.92 4.75
N GLY A 10 -22.56 23.17 3.73
CA GLY A 10 -23.73 24.03 3.87
C GLY A 10 -24.88 23.38 4.65
N ALA A 11 -25.06 22.06 4.50
CA ALA A 11 -26.21 21.35 5.05
C ALA A 11 -26.07 20.93 6.53
N SER A 12 -24.84 20.77 7.04
CA SER A 12 -24.59 20.06 8.30
C SER A 12 -24.07 20.93 9.45
N GLY A 13 -24.06 22.25 9.28
CA GLY A 13 -23.62 23.21 10.30
C GLY A 13 -22.21 22.95 10.82
N ASP A 14 -21.99 23.11 12.13
CA ASP A 14 -20.65 23.02 12.75
C ASP A 14 -19.99 21.64 12.71
N TYR A 15 -20.78 20.58 12.47
CA TYR A 15 -20.29 19.19 12.42
C TYR A 15 -20.06 18.68 10.99
N TRP A 16 -20.06 19.57 9.98
CA TRP A 16 -19.88 19.18 8.58
C TRP A 16 -18.62 18.34 8.34
N TRP A 17 -17.54 18.61 9.07
CA TRP A 17 -16.24 17.94 8.90
C TRP A 17 -16.31 16.46 9.28
N LEU A 18 -17.16 16.10 10.25
CA LEU A 18 -17.39 14.71 10.66
C LEU A 18 -18.21 13.95 9.59
N TRP A 19 -19.23 14.60 9.03
CA TRP A 19 -20.02 14.02 7.94
C TRP A 19 -19.21 13.88 6.66
N ALA A 20 -18.40 14.90 6.31
CA ALA A 20 -17.48 14.85 5.20
C ALA A 20 -16.44 13.73 5.36
N TRP A 21 -15.86 13.60 6.55
CA TRP A 21 -14.97 12.48 6.89
C TRP A 21 -15.67 11.13 6.72
N GLY A 22 -16.88 10.96 7.26
CA GLY A 22 -17.66 9.72 7.12
C GLY A 22 -17.91 9.35 5.67
N VAL A 23 -18.27 10.31 4.82
CA VAL A 23 -18.42 10.10 3.38
C VAL A 23 -17.10 9.69 2.71
N VAL A 24 -15.97 10.31 3.09
CA VAL A 24 -14.65 9.94 2.58
C VAL A 24 -14.25 8.53 3.03
N VAL A 25 -14.52 8.15 4.28
CA VAL A 25 -14.26 6.79 4.80
C VAL A 25 -15.06 5.75 4.02
N VAL A 26 -16.37 5.98 3.83
CA VAL A 26 -17.23 5.08 3.06
C VAL A 26 -16.74 4.98 1.61
N PHE A 27 -16.41 6.12 0.99
CA PHE A 27 -15.86 6.15 -0.35
C PHE A 27 -14.53 5.40 -0.45
N GLN A 28 -13.62 5.59 0.50
CA GLN A 28 -12.33 4.92 0.53
C GLN A 28 -12.48 3.40 0.69
N LEU A 29 -13.36 2.95 1.60
CA LEU A 29 -13.67 1.52 1.75
C LEU A 29 -14.24 0.95 0.46
N LEU A 30 -15.20 1.65 -0.15
CA LEU A 30 -15.78 1.25 -1.43
C LEU A 30 -14.70 1.14 -2.51
N MET A 31 -13.85 2.17 -2.65
CA MET A 31 -12.80 2.21 -3.67
C MET A 31 -11.69 1.18 -3.44
N SER A 32 -11.34 0.86 -2.19
CA SER A 32 -10.37 -0.20 -1.90
C SER A 32 -10.80 -1.57 -2.42
N VAL A 33 -12.12 -1.75 -2.62
CA VAL A 33 -12.72 -2.95 -3.20
C VAL A 33 -12.96 -2.79 -4.70
N LEU A 34 -13.61 -1.70 -5.11
CA LEU A 34 -14.05 -1.51 -6.49
C LEU A 34 -12.88 -1.20 -7.43
N ALA A 35 -11.84 -0.50 -6.97
CA ALA A 35 -10.69 -0.15 -7.82
C ALA A 35 -10.01 -1.38 -8.41
N PRO A 36 -9.57 -2.39 -7.63
CA PRO A 36 -8.93 -3.58 -8.21
C PRO A 36 -9.89 -4.47 -9.00
N ILE A 37 -11.20 -4.49 -8.68
CA ILE A 37 -12.17 -5.39 -9.32
C ILE A 37 -12.75 -4.82 -10.61
N ILE A 38 -13.02 -3.51 -10.65
CA ILE A 38 -13.71 -2.85 -11.77
C ILE A 38 -12.75 -1.97 -12.54
N ILE A 39 -11.99 -1.11 -11.85
CA ILE A 39 -11.18 -0.09 -12.53
C ILE A 39 -9.96 -0.71 -13.18
N LEU A 40 -9.23 -1.57 -12.46
CA LEU A 40 -7.98 -2.14 -12.96
C LEU A 40 -8.18 -3.02 -14.22
N PRO A 41 -9.22 -3.86 -14.32
CA PRO A 41 -9.49 -4.63 -15.54
C PRO A 41 -9.91 -3.79 -16.76
N LEU A 42 -10.30 -2.52 -16.58
CA LEU A 42 -10.54 -1.62 -17.72
C LEU A 42 -9.24 -1.19 -18.41
N PHE A 43 -8.11 -1.27 -17.69
CA PHE A 43 -6.81 -0.82 -18.19
C PHE A 43 -5.85 -1.96 -18.51
N ASN A 44 -6.02 -3.12 -17.86
CA ASN A 44 -5.12 -4.26 -17.97
C ASN A 44 -5.93 -5.57 -18.16
N LYS A 45 -5.34 -6.51 -18.89
CA LYS A 45 -5.90 -7.83 -19.12
C LYS A 45 -5.43 -8.78 -18.03
N PHE A 46 -6.39 -9.48 -17.44
CA PHE A 46 -6.12 -10.54 -16.47
C PHE A 46 -6.41 -11.90 -17.09
N THR A 47 -5.41 -12.77 -17.13
CA THR A 47 -5.55 -14.17 -17.58
C THR A 47 -5.26 -15.12 -16.43
N PRO A 48 -5.90 -16.30 -16.37
CA PRO A 48 -5.50 -17.33 -15.39
C PRO A 48 -4.04 -17.72 -15.58
N LEU A 49 -3.34 -18.00 -14.48
CA LEU A 49 -1.99 -18.57 -14.56
C LEU A 49 -2.06 -19.94 -15.29
N PRO A 50 -1.21 -20.20 -16.29
CA PRO A 50 -1.18 -21.47 -17.00
C PRO A 50 -0.98 -22.67 -16.06
N GLU A 51 -1.47 -23.84 -16.45
CA GLU A 51 -1.17 -25.08 -15.72
C GLU A 51 0.33 -25.38 -15.79
N GLY A 52 0.90 -25.87 -14.68
CA GLY A 52 2.32 -26.19 -14.60
C GLY A 52 2.85 -26.17 -13.16
N SER A 53 4.14 -26.47 -13.02
CA SER A 53 4.86 -26.57 -11.73
C SER A 53 4.74 -25.30 -10.89
N LEU A 54 4.83 -24.12 -11.51
CA LEU A 54 4.64 -22.85 -10.81
C LEU A 54 3.26 -22.76 -10.16
N LYS A 55 2.19 -23.07 -10.91
CA LYS A 55 0.83 -22.97 -10.38
C LYS A 55 0.61 -23.92 -9.21
N ASP A 56 1.11 -25.15 -9.31
CA ASP A 56 1.04 -26.15 -8.23
C ASP A 56 1.83 -25.69 -7.00
N ARG A 57 3.03 -25.15 -7.19
CA ARG A 57 3.87 -24.61 -6.12
C ARG A 57 3.16 -23.47 -5.38
N LEU A 58 2.63 -22.49 -6.10
CA LEU A 58 1.92 -21.36 -5.49
C LEU A 58 0.60 -21.79 -4.83
N LYS A 59 -0.08 -22.81 -5.37
CA LYS A 59 -1.25 -23.42 -4.74
C LYS A 59 -0.88 -24.10 -3.41
N ASN A 60 0.19 -24.89 -3.38
CA ASN A 60 0.69 -25.52 -2.16
C ASN A 60 1.12 -24.50 -1.12
N LEU A 61 1.73 -23.37 -1.53
CA LEU A 61 2.03 -22.24 -0.65
C LEU A 61 0.74 -21.64 -0.05
N ALA A 62 -0.28 -21.42 -0.87
CA ALA A 62 -1.56 -20.91 -0.39
C ALA A 62 -2.22 -21.87 0.61
N GLU A 63 -2.18 -23.18 0.34
CA GLU A 63 -2.72 -24.20 1.24
C GLU A 63 -1.97 -24.24 2.59
N ARG A 64 -0.63 -24.33 2.58
CA ARG A 64 0.17 -24.42 3.82
C ARG A 64 0.12 -23.15 4.66
N THR A 65 -0.06 -22.00 4.05
CA THR A 65 -0.24 -20.72 4.76
C THR A 65 -1.69 -20.49 5.17
N GLY A 66 -2.63 -21.34 4.75
CA GLY A 66 -4.07 -21.16 4.96
C GLY A 66 -4.61 -19.90 4.28
N PHE A 67 -4.05 -19.53 3.14
CA PHE A 67 -4.55 -18.47 2.27
C PHE A 67 -5.63 -19.04 1.34
N ILE A 68 -6.89 -18.74 1.63
CA ILE A 68 -8.02 -19.14 0.78
C ILE A 68 -7.98 -18.30 -0.50
N ASN A 69 -7.63 -18.93 -1.62
CA ASN A 69 -7.51 -18.27 -2.92
C ASN A 69 -8.63 -18.71 -3.88
N ALA A 70 -9.29 -17.74 -4.51
CA ALA A 70 -10.23 -17.94 -5.61
C ALA A 70 -9.55 -18.04 -7.00
N GLY A 71 -8.23 -17.92 -7.06
CA GLY A 71 -7.42 -18.17 -8.27
C GLY A 71 -6.17 -17.28 -8.36
N ILE A 72 -5.16 -17.74 -9.12
CA ILE A 72 -3.96 -16.96 -9.46
C ILE A 72 -4.12 -16.47 -10.91
N GLN A 73 -3.91 -15.17 -11.11
CA GLN A 73 -4.03 -14.50 -12.39
C GLN A 73 -2.73 -13.79 -12.74
N VAL A 74 -2.44 -13.70 -14.03
CA VAL A 74 -1.36 -12.90 -14.60
C VAL A 74 -1.96 -11.64 -15.22
N MET A 75 -1.36 -10.49 -14.94
CA MET A 75 -1.72 -9.19 -15.49
C MET A 75 -0.64 -8.74 -16.49
N ASP A 76 -1.04 -8.17 -17.63
CA ASP A 76 -0.17 -7.66 -18.69
C ASP A 76 0.52 -6.32 -18.33
N GLY A 77 1.27 -6.31 -17.21
CA GLY A 77 2.00 -5.15 -16.72
C GLY A 77 3.08 -4.64 -17.68
N SER A 78 3.67 -5.55 -18.46
CA SER A 78 4.68 -5.26 -19.49
C SER A 78 4.24 -4.20 -20.51
N LYS A 79 2.92 -4.07 -20.76
CA LYS A 79 2.35 -3.05 -21.66
C LYS A 79 2.64 -1.62 -21.20
N ARG A 80 2.89 -1.41 -19.91
CA ARG A 80 3.10 -0.08 -19.31
C ARG A 80 4.55 0.17 -18.94
N SER A 81 5.24 -0.82 -18.38
CA SER A 81 6.63 -0.69 -17.97
C SER A 81 7.27 -2.05 -17.76
N LYS A 82 8.59 -2.06 -17.56
CA LYS A 82 9.33 -3.27 -17.17
C LYS A 82 9.28 -3.56 -15.67
N HIS A 83 8.52 -2.77 -14.90
CA HIS A 83 8.42 -2.99 -13.46
C HIS A 83 7.68 -4.30 -13.16
N SER A 84 8.13 -4.96 -12.09
CA SER A 84 7.63 -6.26 -11.67
C SER A 84 6.97 -6.13 -10.31
N ASN A 85 5.76 -6.68 -10.16
CA ASN A 85 5.00 -6.58 -8.92
C ASN A 85 4.01 -7.76 -8.77
N ALA A 86 3.54 -7.99 -7.54
CA ALA A 86 2.49 -8.93 -7.20
C ALA A 86 1.57 -8.29 -6.14
N PHE A 87 0.27 -8.55 -6.21
CA PHE A 87 -0.68 -8.01 -5.23
C PHE A 87 -1.96 -8.85 -5.19
N PHE A 88 -2.78 -8.63 -4.16
CA PHE A 88 -4.09 -9.28 -4.04
C PHE A 88 -5.22 -8.42 -4.58
N THR A 89 -6.21 -9.08 -5.18
CA THR A 89 -7.47 -8.47 -5.62
C THR A 89 -8.67 -9.20 -5.04
N GLY A 90 -9.82 -8.53 -4.92
CA GLY A 90 -11.05 -9.15 -4.44
C GLY A 90 -11.22 -9.18 -2.92
N LEU A 91 -12.39 -9.67 -2.49
CA LEU A 91 -12.86 -9.61 -1.11
C LEU A 91 -13.10 -10.99 -0.49
N GLY A 92 -12.81 -11.11 0.82
CA GLY A 92 -13.12 -12.29 1.61
C GLY A 92 -12.60 -13.58 1.00
N LYS A 93 -13.48 -14.57 0.82
CA LYS A 93 -13.17 -15.87 0.22
C LYS A 93 -12.96 -15.81 -1.31
N GLY A 94 -13.37 -14.71 -1.95
CA GLY A 94 -13.20 -14.48 -3.39
C GLY A 94 -11.88 -13.81 -3.77
N ARG A 95 -10.94 -13.70 -2.83
CA ARG A 95 -9.66 -13.03 -3.05
C ARG A 95 -8.78 -13.81 -4.02
N ARG A 96 -8.12 -13.09 -4.92
CA ARG A 96 -7.25 -13.60 -5.98
C ARG A 96 -5.86 -13.01 -5.85
N ILE A 97 -4.88 -13.71 -6.41
CA ILE A 97 -3.51 -13.24 -6.55
C ILE A 97 -3.35 -12.73 -7.99
N ALA A 98 -2.83 -11.51 -8.15
CA ALA A 98 -2.44 -10.94 -9.43
C ALA A 98 -0.92 -10.82 -9.49
N LEU A 99 -0.30 -11.52 -10.44
CA LEU A 99 1.14 -11.46 -10.73
C LEU A 99 1.34 -10.67 -12.01
N PHE A 100 2.35 -9.81 -12.07
CA PHE A 100 2.73 -9.19 -13.33
C PHE A 100 3.42 -10.23 -14.23
N ASP A 101 3.17 -10.18 -15.53
CA ASP A 101 3.86 -10.97 -16.53
C ASP A 101 5.39 -10.81 -16.47
N THR A 102 5.87 -9.57 -16.30
CA THR A 102 7.28 -9.23 -16.11
C THR A 102 7.90 -9.95 -14.90
N LEU A 103 7.14 -10.09 -13.80
CA LEU A 103 7.61 -10.81 -12.62
C LEU A 103 7.75 -12.30 -12.91
N VAL A 104 6.77 -12.90 -13.60
CA VAL A 104 6.77 -14.32 -13.97
C VAL A 104 7.91 -14.64 -14.94
N GLU A 105 8.25 -13.73 -15.85
CA GLU A 105 9.33 -13.92 -16.83
C GLU A 105 10.74 -13.76 -16.22
N GLN A 106 10.90 -12.89 -15.22
CA GLN A 106 12.21 -12.54 -14.64
C GLN A 106 12.64 -13.45 -13.49
N MET A 107 11.71 -14.14 -12.85
CA MET A 107 11.94 -14.90 -11.62
C MET A 107 11.84 -16.41 -11.82
N SER A 108 12.63 -17.15 -11.05
CA SER A 108 12.47 -18.59 -10.91
C SER A 108 11.21 -18.92 -10.11
N GLU A 109 10.71 -20.15 -10.22
CA GLU A 109 9.53 -20.56 -9.45
C GLU A 109 9.72 -20.45 -7.93
N GLN A 110 10.94 -20.66 -7.43
CA GLN A 110 11.27 -20.53 -6.01
C GLN A 110 11.28 -19.06 -5.57
N GLU A 111 11.78 -18.16 -6.41
CA GLU A 111 11.76 -16.73 -6.16
C GLU A 111 10.32 -16.19 -6.17
N LEU A 112 9.50 -16.62 -7.13
CA LEU A 112 8.06 -16.27 -7.18
C LEU A 112 7.30 -16.78 -5.97
N GLU A 113 7.61 -17.99 -5.51
CA GLU A 113 7.05 -18.54 -4.29
C GLU A 113 7.41 -17.69 -3.06
N ALA A 114 8.66 -17.26 -2.92
CA ALA A 114 9.08 -16.40 -1.82
C ALA A 114 8.44 -15.00 -1.86
N VAL A 115 8.37 -14.38 -3.05
CA VAL A 115 7.67 -13.09 -3.23
C VAL A 115 6.19 -13.23 -2.88
N LEU A 116 5.53 -14.30 -3.33
CA LEU A 116 4.14 -14.54 -2.96
C LEU A 116 3.98 -14.80 -1.45
N ALA A 117 4.92 -15.50 -0.84
CA ALA A 117 4.90 -15.73 0.62
C ALA A 117 5.00 -14.42 1.39
N HIS A 118 5.85 -13.49 0.94
CA HIS A 118 5.95 -12.13 1.48
C HIS A 118 4.62 -11.39 1.37
N GLU A 119 3.97 -11.39 0.20
CA GLU A 119 2.64 -10.80 0.02
C GLU A 119 1.61 -11.44 0.96
N ILE A 120 1.57 -12.76 1.07
CA ILE A 120 0.68 -13.47 2.00
C ILE A 120 0.96 -13.04 3.46
N GLY A 121 2.22 -12.75 3.80
CA GLY A 121 2.63 -12.17 5.07
C GLY A 121 1.91 -10.85 5.38
N HIS A 122 1.89 -9.91 4.43
CA HIS A 122 1.14 -8.64 4.59
C HIS A 122 -0.33 -8.86 4.89
N TYR A 123 -0.93 -9.87 4.24
CA TYR A 123 -2.31 -10.23 4.51
C TYR A 123 -2.50 -10.84 5.90
N LYS A 124 -1.72 -11.86 6.25
CA LYS A 124 -1.86 -12.61 7.51
C LYS A 124 -1.64 -11.74 8.73
N LEU A 125 -0.69 -10.81 8.64
CA LEU A 125 -0.35 -9.86 9.70
C LEU A 125 -1.22 -8.60 9.70
N ARG A 126 -2.22 -8.54 8.80
CA ARG A 126 -3.21 -7.47 8.69
C ARG A 126 -2.59 -6.08 8.49
N HIS A 127 -1.56 -5.97 7.66
CA HIS A 127 -0.92 -4.69 7.35
C HIS A 127 -1.90 -3.71 6.69
N VAL A 128 -2.65 -4.16 5.69
CA VAL A 128 -3.64 -3.31 4.98
C VAL A 128 -4.72 -2.74 5.92
N PRO A 129 -5.41 -3.54 6.77
CA PRO A 129 -6.34 -2.99 7.75
C PRO A 129 -5.72 -2.00 8.75
N LYS A 130 -4.48 -2.23 9.20
CA LYS A 130 -3.75 -1.29 10.07
C LYS A 130 -3.52 0.04 9.36
N MET A 131 -3.08 0.00 8.10
CA MET A 131 -2.88 1.20 7.26
C MET A 131 -4.20 1.94 6.99
N ILE A 132 -5.29 1.22 6.69
CA ILE A 132 -6.61 1.82 6.48
C ILE A 132 -7.07 2.52 7.77
N THR A 133 -6.94 1.87 8.93
CA THR A 133 -7.31 2.47 10.22
C THR A 133 -6.53 3.75 10.48
N TRP A 134 -5.21 3.73 10.23
CA TRP A 134 -4.38 4.92 10.34
C TRP A 134 -4.81 6.03 9.39
N SER A 135 -5.14 5.70 8.14
CA SER A 135 -5.65 6.68 7.19
C SER A 135 -6.95 7.34 7.65
N PHE A 136 -7.82 6.61 8.36
CA PHE A 136 -9.04 7.19 8.92
C PHE A 136 -8.74 8.17 10.05
N VAL A 137 -7.78 7.84 10.92
CA VAL A 137 -7.33 8.74 12.00
C VAL A 137 -6.71 10.01 11.43
N THR A 138 -5.80 9.89 10.45
CA THR A 138 -5.11 11.05 9.88
C THR A 138 -6.05 11.92 9.04
N THR A 139 -6.97 11.33 8.27
CA THR A 139 -7.98 12.09 7.53
C THR A 139 -9.00 12.76 8.45
N LEU A 140 -9.37 12.12 9.57
CA LEU A 140 -10.22 12.75 10.60
C LEU A 140 -9.53 13.98 11.19
N ALA A 141 -8.27 13.84 11.58
CA ALA A 141 -7.46 14.95 12.08
C ALA A 141 -7.31 16.06 11.03
N GLY A 142 -7.17 15.70 9.75
CA GLY A 142 -7.12 16.63 8.63
C GLY A 142 -8.41 17.43 8.45
N PHE A 143 -9.56 16.75 8.42
CA PHE A 143 -10.88 17.42 8.33
C PHE A 143 -11.17 18.28 9.55
N TRP A 144 -10.80 17.82 10.75
CA TRP A 144 -10.90 18.62 11.96
C TRP A 144 -10.00 19.86 11.90
N GLY A 145 -8.74 19.72 11.51
CA GLY A 145 -7.82 20.85 11.31
C GLY A 145 -8.32 21.85 10.28
N LEU A 146 -8.85 21.37 9.14
CA LEU A 146 -9.50 22.20 8.14
C LEU A 146 -10.72 22.95 8.72
N SER A 147 -11.53 22.29 9.56
CA SER A 147 -12.67 22.95 10.20
C SER A 147 -12.26 24.11 11.11
N LEU A 148 -11.11 24.00 11.77
CA LEU A 148 -10.57 25.06 12.61
C LEU A 148 -10.01 26.21 11.78
N LEU A 149 -9.23 25.89 10.74
CA LEU A 149 -8.60 26.87 9.87
C LEU A 149 -9.60 27.62 8.99
N ALA A 150 -10.65 26.94 8.51
CA ALA A 150 -11.71 27.55 7.71
C ALA A 150 -12.50 28.64 8.47
N ARG A 151 -12.46 28.62 9.82
CA ARG A 151 -13.07 29.67 10.66
C ARG A 151 -12.16 30.89 10.85
N GLN A 152 -10.90 30.80 10.43
CA GLN A 152 -9.93 31.87 10.61
C GLN A 152 -9.87 32.76 9.37
N SER A 153 -10.26 34.03 9.51
CA SER A 153 -10.22 35.01 8.41
C SER A 153 -8.81 35.21 7.85
N TRP A 154 -7.77 35.04 8.66
CA TRP A 154 -6.38 35.17 8.22
C TRP A 154 -5.95 34.03 7.28
N PHE A 155 -6.53 32.83 7.41
CA PHE A 155 -6.05 31.65 6.67
C PHE A 155 -6.29 31.79 5.17
N THR A 156 -7.50 32.17 4.78
CA THR A 156 -7.84 32.47 3.38
C THR A 156 -7.50 33.91 3.00
N GLY A 157 -7.65 34.86 3.93
CA GLY A 157 -7.41 36.28 3.70
C GLY A 157 -5.95 36.61 3.37
N ALA A 158 -4.98 35.88 3.94
CA ALA A 158 -3.56 36.05 3.61
C ALA A 158 -3.23 35.78 2.13
N PHE A 159 -4.11 35.05 1.43
CA PHE A 159 -3.98 34.74 0.00
C PHE A 159 -4.94 35.55 -0.87
N GLY A 160 -5.55 36.61 -0.32
CA GLY A 160 -6.45 37.50 -1.06
C GLY A 160 -7.87 37.00 -1.26
N PHE A 161 -8.26 35.90 -0.59
CA PHE A 161 -9.64 35.41 -0.62
C PHE A 161 -10.49 36.11 0.45
N GLY A 162 -11.49 36.88 0.01
CA GLY A 162 -12.48 37.51 0.87
C GLY A 162 -13.45 36.51 1.51
N ASN A 163 -14.23 36.97 2.47
CA ASN A 163 -15.18 36.14 3.21
C ASN A 163 -16.34 35.62 2.33
N GLU A 164 -16.64 36.31 1.23
CA GLU A 164 -17.65 35.90 0.24
C GLU A 164 -17.26 34.66 -0.58
N ALA A 165 -15.99 34.25 -0.58
CA ALA A 165 -15.50 33.12 -1.37
C ALA A 165 -15.92 31.74 -0.80
N GLY A 166 -16.58 31.72 0.35
CA GLY A 166 -17.04 30.50 1.02
C GLY A 166 -15.89 29.61 1.48
N ILE A 167 -16.16 28.30 1.66
CA ILE A 167 -15.17 27.35 2.20
C ILE A 167 -14.17 26.83 1.17
N ALA A 168 -14.46 26.98 -0.13
CA ALA A 168 -13.67 26.36 -1.19
C ALA A 168 -12.18 26.79 -1.19
N PRO A 169 -11.83 28.08 -0.96
CA PRO A 169 -10.44 28.48 -0.79
C PRO A 169 -9.75 27.82 0.41
N ALA A 170 -10.46 27.60 1.51
CA ALA A 170 -9.90 26.92 2.67
C ALA A 170 -9.54 25.46 2.33
N PHE A 171 -10.39 24.74 1.59
CA PHE A 171 -10.06 23.40 1.08
C PHE A 171 -8.84 23.42 0.16
N LEU A 172 -8.77 24.38 -0.77
CA LEU A 172 -7.65 24.51 -1.70
C LEU A 172 -6.34 24.78 -0.96
N LEU A 173 -6.32 25.77 -0.07
CA LEU A 173 -5.13 26.14 0.71
C LEU A 173 -4.73 25.02 1.66
N PHE A 174 -5.68 24.35 2.29
CA PHE A 174 -5.40 23.20 3.13
C PHE A 174 -4.76 22.06 2.32
N ALA A 175 -5.29 21.73 1.14
CA ALA A 175 -4.71 20.72 0.27
C ALA A 175 -3.29 21.10 -0.19
N LEU A 176 -3.06 22.37 -0.51
CA LEU A 176 -1.76 22.89 -0.92
C LEU A 176 -0.72 22.87 0.22
N LEU A 177 -1.13 23.27 1.43
CA LEU A 177 -0.25 23.41 2.58
C LEU A 177 -0.12 22.13 3.42
N ALA A 178 -1.04 21.17 3.31
CA ALA A 178 -0.99 19.92 4.07
C ALA A 178 0.36 19.22 3.90
N GLY A 179 0.92 19.23 2.68
CA GLY A 179 2.21 18.63 2.37
C GLY A 179 3.37 19.17 3.21
N THR A 180 3.38 20.47 3.54
CA THR A 180 4.46 21.09 4.33
C THR A 180 4.43 20.66 5.79
N VAL A 181 3.25 20.26 6.29
CA VAL A 181 3.08 19.69 7.63
C VAL A 181 3.35 18.19 7.61
N THR A 182 2.72 17.45 6.69
CA THR A 182 2.84 15.99 6.64
C THR A 182 4.23 15.51 6.25
N PHE A 183 5.01 16.33 5.54
CA PHE A 183 6.42 16.04 5.23
C PHE A 183 7.21 15.70 6.50
N TRP A 184 7.07 16.48 7.56
CA TRP A 184 7.79 16.24 8.82
C TRP A 184 7.30 15.01 9.59
N LEU A 185 6.10 14.53 9.26
CA LEU A 185 5.53 13.30 9.82
C LEU A 185 5.88 12.06 8.99
N SER A 186 6.49 12.22 7.80
CA SER A 186 6.82 11.09 6.92
C SER A 186 7.71 10.03 7.58
N PRO A 187 8.71 10.36 8.43
CA PRO A 187 9.54 9.34 9.07
C PRO A 187 8.72 8.41 9.97
N LEU A 188 7.65 8.89 10.60
CA LEU A 188 6.79 8.05 11.44
C LEU A 188 6.03 7.01 10.60
N SER A 189 5.49 7.43 9.45
CA SER A 189 4.85 6.50 8.53
C SER A 189 5.86 5.53 7.90
N SER A 190 7.03 6.00 7.50
CA SER A 190 8.05 5.16 6.86
C SER A 190 8.64 4.14 7.84
N LEU A 191 8.86 4.49 9.11
CA LEU A 191 9.26 3.52 10.15
C LEU A 191 8.24 2.39 10.31
N TRP A 192 6.95 2.72 10.27
CA TRP A 192 5.91 1.73 10.41
C TRP A 192 5.77 0.85 9.17
N SER A 193 5.89 1.44 7.97
CA SER A 193 5.94 0.70 6.70
C SER A 193 7.14 -0.25 6.66
N ARG A 194 8.33 0.22 7.03
CA ARG A 194 9.55 -0.60 7.12
C ARG A 194 9.40 -1.77 8.08
N LYS A 195 8.72 -1.59 9.21
CA LYS A 195 8.40 -2.69 10.13
C LYS A 195 7.55 -3.76 9.44
N PHE A 196 6.54 -3.38 8.67
CA PHE A 196 5.69 -4.33 7.94
C PHE A 196 6.47 -5.14 6.90
N GLU A 197 7.45 -4.52 6.24
CA GLU A 197 8.34 -5.23 5.30
C GLU A 197 9.17 -6.30 6.02
N TYR A 198 9.78 -5.98 7.16
CA TYR A 198 10.53 -6.98 7.95
C TYR A 198 9.63 -8.10 8.47
N GLU A 199 8.41 -7.77 8.94
CA GLU A 199 7.47 -8.78 9.40
C GLU A 199 6.99 -9.70 8.26
N ALA A 200 6.83 -9.16 7.05
CA ALA A 200 6.47 -9.93 5.86
C ALA A 200 7.64 -10.79 5.35
N ASP A 201 8.87 -10.27 5.38
CA ASP A 201 10.09 -11.01 5.07
C ASP A 201 10.27 -12.22 6.00
N ALA A 202 10.18 -12.00 7.31
CA ALA A 202 10.24 -13.08 8.30
C ALA A 202 9.14 -14.14 8.05
N PHE A 203 7.91 -13.70 7.75
CA PHE A 203 6.83 -14.62 7.40
C PHE A 203 7.14 -15.43 6.14
N ALA A 204 7.74 -14.81 5.11
CA ALA A 204 8.12 -15.49 3.88
C ALA A 204 9.15 -16.59 4.14
N VAL A 205 10.18 -16.30 4.96
CA VAL A 205 11.19 -17.28 5.35
C VAL A 205 10.56 -18.44 6.12
N ASP A 206 9.68 -18.17 7.08
CA ASP A 206 8.98 -19.22 7.83
C ASP A 206 8.08 -20.08 6.93
N ALA A 207 7.43 -19.47 5.93
CA ALA A 207 6.54 -20.17 5.01
C ALA A 207 7.26 -20.99 3.93
N VAL A 208 8.51 -20.64 3.60
CA VAL A 208 9.35 -21.32 2.58
C VAL A 208 10.44 -22.19 3.22
N ASN A 209 10.68 -22.05 4.53
CA ASN A 209 11.76 -22.67 5.31
C ASN A 209 13.19 -22.34 4.84
N THR A 210 13.37 -21.24 4.11
CA THR A 210 14.68 -20.73 3.70
C THR A 210 14.56 -19.27 3.25
N SER A 211 15.62 -18.48 3.47
CA SER A 211 15.70 -17.08 3.04
C SER A 211 16.33 -16.89 1.66
N GLU A 212 17.00 -17.90 1.12
CA GLU A 212 17.77 -17.81 -0.13
C GLU A 212 16.94 -17.34 -1.34
N PRO A 213 15.73 -17.89 -1.60
CA PRO A 213 14.94 -17.43 -2.74
C PRO A 213 14.46 -15.99 -2.58
N MET A 214 14.16 -15.55 -1.36
CA MET A 214 13.75 -14.16 -1.09
C MET A 214 14.91 -13.18 -1.30
N ILE A 215 16.11 -13.51 -0.79
CA ILE A 215 17.32 -12.69 -1.01
C ILE A 215 17.60 -12.55 -2.51
N THR A 216 17.52 -13.65 -3.26
CA THR A 216 17.78 -13.65 -4.70
C THR A 216 16.72 -12.86 -5.47
N ALA A 217 15.44 -12.99 -5.09
CA ALA A 217 14.34 -12.21 -5.66
C ALA A 217 14.54 -10.70 -5.41
N LEU A 218 14.89 -10.29 -4.19
CA LEU A 218 15.14 -8.88 -3.85
C LEU A 218 16.30 -8.28 -4.65
N ARG A 219 17.39 -9.04 -4.82
CA ARG A 219 18.53 -8.62 -5.65
C ARG A 219 18.13 -8.43 -7.11
N LYS A 220 17.35 -9.37 -7.69
CA LYS A 220 16.84 -9.25 -9.06
C LYS A 220 15.91 -8.04 -9.22
N LEU A 221 14.96 -7.84 -8.31
CA LEU A 221 14.06 -6.69 -8.34
C LEU A 221 14.84 -5.36 -8.28
N ASN A 222 15.83 -5.26 -7.41
CA ASN A 222 16.67 -4.06 -7.31
C ASN A 222 17.50 -3.82 -8.58
N ARG A 223 18.00 -4.89 -9.21
CA ARG A 223 18.73 -4.82 -10.48
C ARG A 223 17.84 -4.35 -11.62
N GLU A 224 16.67 -4.97 -11.80
CA GLU A 224 15.75 -4.64 -12.89
C GLU A 224 15.11 -3.25 -12.71
N ASN A 225 14.87 -2.83 -11.46
CA ASN A 225 14.35 -1.50 -11.14
C ASN A 225 15.44 -0.42 -11.03
N LEU A 226 16.73 -0.76 -11.25
CA LEU A 226 17.87 0.18 -11.13
C LEU A 226 17.88 0.96 -9.80
N SER A 227 17.59 0.27 -8.70
CA SER A 227 17.42 0.88 -7.37
C SER A 227 18.77 1.26 -6.74
N ASN A 228 18.77 2.29 -5.89
CA ASN A 228 19.97 2.69 -5.15
C ASN A 228 20.29 1.65 -4.07
N LEU A 229 21.46 1.00 -4.19
CA LEU A 229 21.88 -0.09 -3.30
C LEU A 229 22.42 0.40 -1.96
N THR A 230 22.96 1.62 -1.91
CA THR A 230 23.61 2.20 -0.73
C THR A 230 23.11 3.62 -0.47
N PRO A 231 21.80 3.80 -0.20
CA PRO A 231 21.25 5.10 0.18
C PRO A 231 21.83 5.54 1.52
N HIS A 232 21.99 6.85 1.71
CA HIS A 232 22.41 7.38 3.01
C HIS A 232 21.33 7.10 4.07
N PRO A 233 21.67 6.64 5.30
CA PRO A 233 20.68 6.20 6.29
C PRO A 233 19.64 7.26 6.67
N TRP A 234 20.03 8.54 6.67
CA TRP A 234 19.10 9.64 6.94
C TRP A 234 18.12 9.86 5.79
N TYR A 235 18.57 9.65 4.56
CA TYR A 235 17.73 9.79 3.38
C TYR A 235 16.74 8.63 3.30
N SER A 236 17.20 7.39 3.46
CA SER A 236 16.32 6.22 3.48
C SER A 236 15.36 6.26 4.67
N GLY A 237 15.82 6.65 5.86
CA GLY A 237 14.98 6.75 7.05
C GLY A 237 13.85 7.79 6.94
N PHE A 238 14.03 8.82 6.10
CA PHE A 238 13.02 9.87 5.90
C PHE A 238 12.09 9.59 4.71
N HIS A 239 12.64 9.06 3.61
CA HIS A 239 11.95 8.98 2.32
C HIS A 239 11.55 7.58 1.89
N TYR A 240 12.18 6.52 2.40
CA TYR A 240 11.94 5.17 1.90
C TYR A 240 10.90 4.45 2.75
N ASP A 241 9.79 4.07 2.11
CA ASP A 241 8.74 3.25 2.72
C ASP A 241 9.12 1.77 2.80
N HIS A 242 10.17 1.37 2.07
CA HIS A 242 10.79 0.05 2.15
C HIS A 242 12.23 0.17 2.67
N PRO A 243 12.70 -0.72 3.56
CA PRO A 243 14.11 -0.74 3.94
C PRO A 243 14.99 -1.00 2.72
N ALA A 244 16.23 -0.50 2.75
CA ALA A 244 17.17 -0.71 1.65
C ALA A 244 17.48 -2.20 1.46
N LEU A 245 17.88 -2.60 0.25
CA LEU A 245 18.19 -4.00 -0.07
C LEU A 245 19.11 -4.66 0.97
N LEU A 246 20.21 -3.97 1.31
CA LEU A 246 21.20 -4.50 2.26
C LEU A 246 20.63 -4.68 3.67
N GLU A 247 19.69 -3.83 4.09
CA GLU A 247 19.04 -3.94 5.40
C GLU A 247 18.13 -5.17 5.45
N ARG A 248 17.33 -5.40 4.40
CA ARG A 248 16.47 -6.58 4.29
C ARG A 248 17.29 -7.86 4.14
N GLU A 249 18.34 -7.82 3.32
CA GLU A 249 19.23 -8.97 3.12
C GLU A 249 19.95 -9.36 4.42
N SER A 250 20.41 -8.39 5.23
CA SER A 250 21.00 -8.68 6.54
C SER A 250 19.96 -9.33 7.45
N ALA A 251 18.77 -8.74 7.59
CA ALA A 251 17.71 -9.28 8.42
C ALA A 251 17.28 -10.70 8.01
N LEU A 252 17.24 -10.98 6.70
CA LEU A 252 16.91 -12.30 6.15
C LEU A 252 17.99 -13.36 6.40
N LYS A 253 19.27 -12.97 6.47
CA LYS A 253 20.38 -13.87 6.81
C LYS A 253 20.43 -14.19 8.29
N ASP A 254 20.05 -13.23 9.12
CA ASP A 254 20.06 -13.37 10.58
C ASP A 254 18.81 -14.10 11.10
N TRP A 255 17.74 -14.22 10.29
CA TRP A 255 16.49 -14.89 10.65
C TRP A 255 16.58 -16.41 10.45
N ASN A 256 16.41 -17.19 11.52
CA ASN A 256 16.25 -18.63 11.42
C ASN A 256 14.77 -19.02 11.34
N PRO A 257 14.39 -19.96 10.44
CA PRO A 257 13.02 -20.48 10.40
C PRO A 257 12.59 -21.01 11.77
N GLY A 258 11.52 -20.44 12.33
CA GLY A 258 11.00 -20.83 13.65
C GLY A 258 11.32 -19.87 14.82
N ASP A 259 12.07 -18.78 14.59
CA ASP A 259 12.35 -17.76 15.61
C ASP A 259 11.08 -17.07 16.16
N ARG A 260 9.93 -17.21 15.48
CA ARG A 260 8.61 -16.74 15.96
C ARG A 260 7.96 -17.60 17.05
N ALA A 261 8.52 -18.74 17.43
CA ALA A 261 7.94 -19.62 18.45
C ALA A 261 8.28 -19.22 19.90
N ALA A 262 8.96 -18.08 20.13
CA ALA A 262 9.29 -17.56 21.46
C ALA A 262 8.57 -16.23 21.76
#